data_AF-A0AAU5Q9G0-F1
#
_entry.id   AF-A0AAU5Q9G0-F1
#
_cell.length_a   1.000
_cell.length_b   1.000
_cell.length_c   1.000
_cell.angle_alpha   90.00
_cell.angle_beta   90.00
_cell.angle_gamma   90.00
#
_symmetry.space_group_name_H-M   'P 1'
#
loop_
_entity.id
_entity.type
_entity.pdbx_description
1 polymer ?
#
loop_
_entity_poly.entity_id
_entity_poly.type
_entity_poly.pdbx_seq_one_letter_code
_entity_poly.pdbx_strand_id
1 'polypeptide(L)'
;MCLAVPGRVIEIAEQDGTRMAVVDFGGVVKDVCLEYLPDLEVGEYAIVHVGFALQRLDEESARKTLELFAELGLLQEEFGDPWEAAAGDVTPSEAER
;
A
#
# COMPACT_ATOMS: atom_id res chain seq x y z
N MET A 1 4.61 15.33 -3.15
CA MET A 1 3.28 15.56 -2.56
C MET A 1 2.82 14.20 -2.04
N CYS A 2 1.73 14.04 -1.31
CA CYS A 2 1.32 12.70 -0.85
C CYS A 2 -0.12 12.47 -1.26
N LEU A 3 -0.33 11.86 -2.43
CA LEU A 3 -1.62 11.40 -2.89
C LEU A 3 -2.04 10.17 -2.08
N ALA A 4 -3.34 10.08 -1.76
CA ALA A 4 -3.90 8.93 -1.08
C ALA A 4 -4.26 7.87 -2.13
N VAL A 5 -3.70 6.67 -2.03
CA VAL A 5 -3.76 5.66 -3.10
C VAL A 5 -4.52 4.42 -2.60
N PRO A 6 -5.45 3.86 -3.40
CA PRO A 6 -6.10 2.60 -3.05
C PRO A 6 -5.10 1.44 -3.17
N GLY A 7 -5.05 0.58 -2.17
CA GLY A 7 -4.28 -0.65 -2.20
C GLY A 7 -5.08 -1.82 -1.67
N ARG A 8 -4.78 -3.03 -2.16
CA ARG A 8 -5.40 -4.28 -1.73
C ARG A 8 -4.61 -4.89 -0.60
N VAL A 9 -5.26 -5.25 0.50
CA VAL A 9 -4.62 -5.99 1.58
C VAL A 9 -4.40 -7.42 1.15
N ILE A 10 -3.14 -7.87 1.17
CA ILE A 10 -2.78 -9.25 0.82
C ILE A 10 -2.36 -10.08 2.04
N GLU A 11 -1.92 -9.43 3.12
CA GLU A 11 -1.57 -10.06 4.39
C GLU A 11 -1.82 -9.11 5.56
N ILE A 12 -2.13 -9.65 6.75
CA ILE A 12 -2.26 -8.90 8.00
C ILE A 12 -1.46 -9.63 9.08
N ALA A 13 -0.67 -8.89 9.84
CA ALA A 13 0.12 -9.38 10.94
C ALA A 13 0.11 -8.39 12.12
N GLU A 14 0.33 -8.88 13.34
CA GLU A 14 0.62 -8.01 14.47
C GLU A 14 2.14 -7.89 14.65
N GLN A 15 2.65 -6.65 14.73
CA GLN A 15 4.04 -6.34 15.03
C GLN A 15 4.09 -5.40 16.24
N ASP A 16 4.78 -5.82 17.30
CA ASP A 16 4.98 -5.04 18.52
C ASP A 16 3.68 -4.50 19.17
N GLY A 17 2.56 -5.21 19.01
CA GLY A 17 1.24 -4.82 19.51
C GLY A 17 0.46 -3.86 18.61
N THR A 18 1.01 -3.53 17.43
CA THR A 18 0.34 -2.78 16.38
C THR A 18 -0.08 -3.70 15.24
N ARG A 19 -1.32 -3.52 14.75
CA ARG A 19 -1.86 -4.26 13.61
C ARG A 19 -1.33 -3.68 12.31
N MET A 20 -0.53 -4.46 11.60
CA MET A 20 0.12 -4.10 10.34
C MET A 20 -0.45 -4.94 9.19
N ALA A 21 -0.41 -4.40 7.98
CA ALA A 21 -0.85 -5.08 6.78
C ALA A 21 0.14 -4.91 5.64
N VAL A 22 0.29 -5.96 4.85
CA VAL A 22 0.97 -5.91 3.57
C VAL A 22 -0.06 -5.56 2.51
N VAL A 23 0.17 -4.44 1.81
CA VAL A 23 -0.77 -3.87 0.84
C VAL A 23 -0.12 -3.80 -0.54
N ASP A 24 -0.84 -4.30 -1.55
CA ASP A 24 -0.47 -4.25 -2.97
C ASP A 24 -1.17 -3.08 -3.69
N PHE A 25 -0.37 -2.21 -4.30
CA PHE A 25 -0.80 -1.04 -5.08
C PHE A 25 -0.67 -1.28 -6.59
N GLY A 26 -0.97 -2.50 -7.06
CA GLY A 26 -0.90 -2.84 -8.48
C GLY A 26 0.50 -3.23 -8.94
N GLY A 27 1.24 -3.96 -8.09
CA GLY A 27 2.59 -4.46 -8.35
C GLY A 27 3.64 -3.94 -7.36
N VAL A 28 3.30 -2.92 -6.56
CA VAL A 28 4.16 -2.39 -5.50
C VAL A 28 3.60 -2.83 -4.15
N VAL A 29 4.41 -3.53 -3.37
CA VAL A 29 4.03 -4.04 -2.05
C VAL A 29 4.65 -3.17 -0.95
N LYS A 30 3.83 -2.74 0.03
CA LYS A 30 4.27 -1.95 1.18
C LYS A 30 3.58 -2.38 2.47
N ASP A 31 4.29 -2.23 3.59
CA ASP A 31 3.72 -2.35 4.93
C ASP A 31 2.92 -1.10 5.30
N VAL A 32 1.75 -1.32 5.88
CA VAL A 32 0.77 -0.29 6.21
C VAL A 32 0.21 -0.54 7.59
N CYS A 33 0.18 0.50 8.42
CA CYS A 33 -0.43 0.44 9.74
C CYS A 33 -1.96 0.50 9.64
N LEU A 34 -2.62 -0.46 10.30
CA LEU A 34 -4.08 -0.61 10.34
C LEU A 34 -4.71 -0.10 11.64
N GLU A 35 -4.00 0.68 12.45
CA GLU A 35 -4.51 1.10 13.77
C GLU A 35 -5.81 1.92 13.69
N TYR A 36 -6.03 2.59 12.57
CA TYR A 36 -7.28 3.32 12.28
C TYR A 36 -8.37 2.44 11.63
N LEU A 37 -8.03 1.23 11.18
CA LEU A 37 -8.94 0.27 10.55
C LEU A 37 -8.68 -1.15 11.13
N PRO A 38 -8.95 -1.37 12.43
CA PRO A 38 -8.69 -2.64 13.11
C PRO A 38 -9.59 -3.79 12.64
N ASP A 39 -10.64 -3.48 11.86
CA ASP A 39 -11.57 -4.45 11.27
C ASP A 39 -11.29 -4.73 9.78
N LEU A 40 -10.19 -4.19 9.23
CA LEU A 40 -9.81 -4.48 7.84
C LEU A 40 -9.38 -5.93 7.71
N GLU A 41 -9.76 -6.58 6.62
CA GLU A 41 -9.49 -7.99 6.34
C GLU A 41 -8.66 -8.18 5.06
N VAL A 42 -8.01 -9.34 4.96
CA VAL A 42 -7.28 -9.73 3.74
C VAL A 42 -8.25 -9.81 2.57
N GLY A 43 -7.88 -9.19 1.45
CA GLY A 43 -8.69 -9.10 0.25
C GLY A 43 -9.47 -7.78 0.12
N GLU A 44 -9.61 -7.00 1.20
CA GLU A 44 -10.25 -5.69 1.17
C GLU A 44 -9.32 -4.59 0.63
N TYR A 45 -9.91 -3.48 0.23
CA TYR A 45 -9.21 -2.31 -0.28
C TYR A 45 -9.27 -1.16 0.72
N ALA A 46 -8.16 -0.46 0.88
CA ALA A 46 -8.08 0.74 1.70
C ALA A 46 -7.32 1.86 0.98
N ILE A 47 -7.72 3.11 1.24
CA ILE A 47 -6.90 4.26 0.90
C ILE A 47 -5.78 4.38 1.93
N VAL A 48 -4.55 4.41 1.42
CA VAL A 48 -3.35 4.56 2.23
C VAL A 48 -2.73 5.95 2.00
N HIS A 49 -2.32 6.59 3.09
CA HIS A 49 -1.64 7.87 3.07
C HIS A 49 -0.49 7.86 4.08
N VAL A 50 0.75 8.08 3.60
CA VAL A 50 1.96 8.12 4.43
C VAL A 50 2.14 6.85 5.31
N GLY A 51 1.77 5.68 4.79
CA GLY A 51 1.92 4.40 5.49
C GLY A 51 0.77 4.02 6.45
N PHE A 52 -0.32 4.80 6.47
CA PHE A 52 -1.51 4.50 7.28
C PHE A 52 -2.72 4.23 6.40
N ALA A 53 -3.48 3.18 6.74
CA ALA A 53 -4.78 2.94 6.14
C ALA A 53 -5.82 3.84 6.80
N LEU A 54 -6.37 4.79 6.05
CA LEU A 54 -7.27 5.83 6.59
C LEU A 54 -8.75 5.49 6.40
N GLN A 55 -9.09 4.86 5.28
CA GLN A 55 -10.48 4.56 4.94
C GLN A 55 -10.60 3.26 4.14
N ARG A 56 -11.56 2.41 4.52
CA ARG A 56 -12.00 1.27 3.72
C ARG A 56 -12.72 1.75 2.46
N LEU A 57 -12.40 1.14 1.31
CA LEU A 57 -13.19 1.29 0.10
C LEU A 57 -13.93 0.01 -0.21
N ASP A 58 -15.14 0.15 -0.75
CA ASP A 58 -15.80 -0.94 -1.44
C ASP A 58 -15.04 -1.26 -2.74
N GLU A 59 -15.05 -2.53 -3.13
CA GLU A 59 -14.27 -3.05 -4.26
C GLU A 59 -14.62 -2.37 -5.61
N GLU A 60 -15.89 -1.99 -5.80
CA GLU A 60 -16.35 -1.37 -7.05
C GLU A 60 -15.81 0.06 -7.19
N SER A 61 -15.91 0.84 -6.11
CA SER A 61 -15.35 2.20 -6.04
C SER A 61 -13.82 2.17 -6.13
N ALA A 62 -13.16 1.23 -5.42
CA ALA A 62 -11.71 1.09 -5.46
C ALA A 62 -11.22 0.86 -6.89
N ARG A 63 -11.87 -0.05 -7.63
CA ARG A 63 -11.51 -0.37 -9.01
C ARG A 63 -11.69 0.81 -9.96
N LYS A 64 -12.84 1.50 -9.88
CA LYS A 64 -13.10 2.71 -10.69
C LYS A 64 -12.08 3.81 -10.41
N THR A 65 -11.72 4.02 -9.15
CA THR A 65 -10.70 5.01 -8.77
C THR A 65 -9.32 4.60 -9.28
N LEU A 66 -8.93 3.33 -9.15
CA LEU A 66 -7.65 2.83 -9.66
C LEU A 66 -7.54 2.95 -11.18
N GLU A 67 -8.60 2.60 -11.91
CA GLU A 67 -8.66 2.75 -13.37
C GLU A 67 -8.52 4.22 -13.78
N LEU A 68 -9.24 5.12 -13.12
CA LEU A 68 -9.12 6.56 -13.38
C LEU A 68 -7.72 7.10 -13.09
N PHE A 69 -7.07 6.64 -12.01
CA PHE A 69 -5.73 7.07 -11.65
C PHE A 69 -4.67 6.55 -12.62
N ALA A 70 -4.87 5.34 -13.15
CA ALA A 70 -4.02 4.77 -14.20
C ALA A 70 -4.17 5.53 -15.53
N GLU A 71 -5.40 5.89 -15.92
CA GLU A 71 -5.64 6.70 -17.13
C GLU A 71 -5.01 8.10 -17.05
N LEU A 72 -4.97 8.68 -15.84
CA LEU A 72 -4.43 10.02 -15.61
C LEU A 72 -2.90 10.04 -15.40
N GLY A 73 -2.22 8.88 -15.34
CA GLY A 73 -0.77 8.80 -15.12
C GLY A 73 -0.30 9.13 -13.69
N LEU A 74 -1.23 9.40 -12.78
CA LEU A 74 -0.95 9.87 -11.42
C LEU A 74 -0.27 8.82 -10.53
N LEU A 75 -0.37 7.54 -10.90
CA LEU A 75 0.35 6.46 -10.22
C LEU A 75 1.86 6.51 -10.49
N GLN A 76 2.27 6.91 -11.70
CA GLN A 76 3.69 7.01 -12.06
C GLN A 76 4.36 8.22 -11.42
N GLU A 77 3.64 9.33 -11.27
CA GLU A 77 4.15 10.55 -10.64
C GLU A 77 4.41 10.38 -9.14
N GLU A 78 3.67 9.51 -8.45
CA GLU A 78 3.76 9.36 -6.99
C GLU A 78 4.59 8.15 -6.53
N PHE A 79 4.64 7.06 -7.31
CA PHE A 79 5.43 5.86 -6.96
C PHE A 79 6.75 5.71 -7.69
N GLY A 80 7.01 6.54 -8.71
CA GLY A 80 8.17 6.39 -9.59
C GLY A 80 8.07 5.15 -10.49
N ASP A 81 8.96 5.08 -11.48
CA ASP A 81 8.98 4.01 -12.48
C ASP A 81 9.10 2.61 -11.82
N PRO A 82 8.12 1.69 -12.00
CA PRO A 82 8.14 0.36 -11.38
C PRO A 82 9.34 -0.53 -11.78
N TRP A 83 10.15 -0.10 -12.77
CA TRP A 83 11.32 -0.84 -13.24
C TRP A 83 12.63 -0.46 -12.54
N GLU A 84 12.70 0.66 -11.80
CA GLU A 84 13.85 0.99 -10.96
C GLU A 84 13.74 0.39 -9.55
N ALA A 85 12.52 0.26 -9.00
CA ALA A 85 12.30 -0.29 -7.65
C ALA A 85 12.45 -1.82 -7.55
N ALA A 86 12.40 -2.54 -8.68
CA ALA A 86 12.62 -3.99 -8.72
C ALA A 86 14.11 -4.38 -8.92
N ALA A 87 15.01 -3.41 -9.13
CA ALA A 87 16.43 -3.66 -9.41
C ALA A 87 17.40 -3.39 -8.22
N GLY A 88 16.91 -2.84 -7.11
CA GLY A 88 17.62 -2.74 -5.83
C GLY A 88 16.56 -2.46 -4.77
N ASP A 89 16.26 -3.33 -3.82
CA ASP A 89 17.17 -3.87 -2.83
C ASP A 89 16.70 -5.27 -2.41
N VAL A 90 17.45 -6.29 -2.83
CA VAL A 90 17.58 -7.52 -2.06
C VAL A 90 18.91 -7.40 -1.33
N THR A 91 18.93 -6.77 -0.15
CA THR A 91 19.97 -7.07 0.83
C THR A 91 19.34 -7.19 2.23
N PRO A 92 19.57 -8.31 2.95
CA PRO A 92 19.11 -8.45 4.32
C PRO A 92 20.02 -7.65 5.26
N SER A 93 19.38 -7.04 6.26
CA SER A 93 19.90 -6.61 7.56
C SER A 93 21.23 -7.25 8.01
N GLU A 94 22.20 -6.44 8.47
CA GLU A 94 22.73 -6.43 9.86
C GLU A 94 24.08 -5.67 10.01
N ALA A 95 24.23 -5.07 11.21
CA ALA A 95 25.47 -4.94 12.01
C ALA A 95 26.54 -3.86 11.68
N GLU A 96 26.45 -2.78 12.47
CA GLU A 96 27.48 -2.35 13.45
C GLU A 96 28.90 -1.89 12.98
N ARG A 97 29.19 -0.62 13.31
CA ARG A 97 30.46 0.15 13.33
C ARG A 97 30.90 0.92 12.08
#